data_AF-A0A537QXV3-F1
#
_entry.id   AF-A0A537QXV3-F1
#
_cell.length_a   1.000
_cell.length_b   1.000
_cell.length_c   1.000
_cell.angle_alpha   90.00
_cell.angle_beta   90.00
_cell.angle_gamma   90.00
#
_symmetry.space_group_name_H-M   'P 1'
#
loop_
_entity.id
_entity.type
_entity.pdbx_description
1 polymer ?
#
loop_
_entity_poly.entity_id
_entity_poly.type
_entity_poly.pdbx_seq_one_letter_code
_entity_poly.pdbx_strand_id
1 'polypeptide(L)' 'MTGELTADEVRKLLDLEPNATCGFVRVTFVTKQSIAAGGLAAPFADGRPLGSALYFMVTPGAPVRL' A
#
# COMPACT_ATOMS: atom_id res chain seq x y z
N MET A 1 -11.78 2.15 27.94
CA MET A 1 -10.51 2.62 27.33
C MET A 1 -10.15 1.61 26.26
N THR A 2 -10.31 1.95 24.98
CA THR A 2 -9.53 1.25 23.96
C THR A 2 -8.08 1.61 24.28
N GLY A 3 -7.32 0.66 24.85
CA GLY A 3 -5.90 0.87 25.09
C GLY A 3 -5.26 1.34 23.79
N GLU A 4 -4.44 2.39 23.86
CA GLU A 4 -3.74 2.88 22.67
C GLU A 4 -2.86 1.75 22.12
N LEU A 5 -3.14 1.32 20.89
CA LEU A 5 -2.34 0.30 20.23
C LEU A 5 -0.96 0.86 19.90
N THR A 6 0.08 0.10 20.21
CA THR A 6 1.44 0.40 19.78
C THR A 6 1.59 0.21 18.27
N ALA A 7 2.63 0.81 17.67
CA ALA A 7 2.89 0.66 16.23
C ALA A 7 3.12 -0.80 15.83
N ASP A 8 3.77 -1.60 16.67
CA ASP A 8 3.98 -3.03 16.42
C ASP A 8 2.68 -3.85 16.51
N GLU A 9 1.75 -3.47 17.39
CA GLU A 9 0.44 -4.10 17.46
C GLU A 9 -0.41 -3.74 16.24
N VAL A 10 -0.38 -2.48 15.79
CA VAL A 10 -1.04 -2.07 14.53
C VAL A 10 -0.44 -2.82 13.34
N ARG A 11 0.89 -2.93 13.26
CA ARG A 11 1.60 -3.67 12.21
C ARG A 11 1.13 -5.12 12.13
N LYS A 12 1.10 -5.81 13.28
CA LYS A 12 0.67 -7.21 13.37
C LYS A 12 -0.82 -7.37 13.07
N LEU A 13 -1.66 -6.48 13.58
CA LEU A 13 -3.11 -6.52 13.38
C LEU A 13 -3.49 -6.37 11.90
N LEU A 14 -2.82 -5.44 11.20
CA LEU A 14 -3.07 -5.16 9.79
C LEU A 14 -2.22 -6.00 8.84
N ASP A 15 -1.33 -6.84 9.38
CA ASP A 15 -0.40 -7.70 8.64
C ASP A 15 0.48 -6.89 7.67
N LEU A 16 1.05 -5.78 8.15
CA LEU A 16 1.89 -4.91 7.33
C LEU A 16 3.31 -5.47 7.23
N GLU A 17 3.83 -5.58 6.01
CA GLU A 17 5.15 -6.10 5.71
C GLU A 17 6.15 -4.97 5.43
N PRO A 18 7.45 -5.13 5.74
CA PRO A 18 8.47 -4.13 5.41
C PRO A 18 8.50 -3.81 3.92
N ASN A 19 8.59 -2.53 3.56
CA ASN A 19 8.76 -2.08 2.19
C ASN A 19 10.15 -1.45 1.97
N ALA A 20 10.72 -1.62 0.78
CA ALA A 20 12.05 -1.13 0.45
C ALA A 20 12.19 0.41 0.51
N THR A 21 11.14 1.15 0.15
CA THR A 21 11.15 2.62 0.11
C THR A 21 10.42 3.25 1.29
N CYS A 22 9.45 2.55 1.87
CA CYS A 22 8.53 3.18 2.79
C CYS A 22 8.05 2.22 3.90
N GLY A 23 8.70 2.25 5.06
CA GLY A 23 8.20 1.66 6.31
C GLY A 23 7.61 0.25 6.15
N PHE A 24 6.29 0.13 6.42
CA PHE A 24 5.52 -1.10 6.26
C PHE A 24 4.27 -0.87 5.40
N VAL A 25 3.93 -1.82 4.53
CA VAL A 25 2.80 -1.73 3.60
C VAL A 25 2.01 -3.04 3.53
N ARG A 26 0.75 -2.93 3.13
CA ARG A 26 -0.02 -4.05 2.57
C ARG A 26 -1.11 -3.53 1.64
N VAL A 27 -1.16 -4.04 0.42
CA VAL A 27 -2.28 -3.79 -0.50
C VAL A 27 -3.49 -4.57 0.03
N THR A 28 -4.56 -3.85 0.37
CA THR A 28 -5.77 -4.43 0.95
C THR A 28 -6.93 -4.48 -0.02
N PHE A 29 -6.84 -3.75 -1.12
CA PHE A 29 -7.86 -3.73 -2.15
C PHE A 29 -7.27 -3.50 -3.53
N VAL A 30 -7.77 -4.28 -4.49
CA VAL A 30 -7.58 -4.05 -5.92
C VAL A 30 -8.96 -4.17 -6.57
N THR A 31 -9.35 -3.17 -7.36
CA THR A 31 -10.65 -3.24 -8.04
C THR A 31 -10.66 -4.33 -9.11
N LYS A 32 -11.84 -4.92 -9.34
CA LYS A 32 -12.05 -5.90 -10.42
C LYS A 32 -12.13 -5.25 -11.79
N GLN A 33 -12.37 -3.94 -11.86
CA GLN A 33 -12.38 -3.18 -13.10
C GLN A 33 -10.94 -2.99 -13.59
N SER A 34 -10.74 -3.08 -14.89
CA SER A 34 -9.44 -2.93 -15.52
C SER A 34 -9.51 -1.89 -16.63
N ILE A 35 -8.45 -1.11 -16.75
CA ILE A 35 -8.17 -0.30 -17.93
C ILE A 35 -7.54 -1.23 -18.96
N ALA A 36 -8.17 -1.34 -20.13
CA ALA A 36 -7.63 -2.13 -21.23
C ALA A 36 -6.33 -1.51 -21.78
N ALA A 37 -5.47 -2.33 -22.39
CA ALA A 37 -4.29 -1.85 -23.10
C ALA A 37 -4.69 -0.82 -24.19
N GLY A 38 -3.91 0.25 -24.33
CA GLY A 38 -4.23 1.41 -25.17
C GLY A 38 -5.29 2.36 -24.58
N GLY A 39 -5.88 2.04 -23.43
CA GLY A 39 -6.85 2.90 -22.73
C GLY A 39 -6.21 4.13 -22.06
N LEU A 40 -4.89 4.14 -21.90
CA LEU A 40 -4.11 5.29 -21.45
C LEU A 40 -2.97 5.58 -22.43
N ALA A 41 -2.56 6.84 -22.48
CA ALA A 41 -1.41 7.27 -23.25
C ALA A 41 -0.09 6.70 -22.68
N ALA A 42 0.95 6.68 -23.51
CA ALA A 42 2.30 6.36 -23.05
C ALA A 42 2.72 7.26 -21.87
N PRO A 43 3.44 6.72 -20.87
CA PRO A 43 4.06 5.38 -20.80
C PRO A 43 3.13 4.28 -20.25
N PHE A 44 1.84 4.54 -20.05
CA PHE A 44 0.90 3.61 -19.41
C PHE A 44 0.04 2.83 -20.41
N ALA A 45 0.60 2.53 -21.58
CA ALA A 45 -0.15 1.87 -22.65
C ALA A 45 -0.58 0.43 -22.31
N ASP A 46 0.07 -0.22 -21.34
CA ASP A 46 -0.30 -1.55 -20.87
C ASP A 46 -1.59 -1.55 -20.05
N GLY A 47 -2.32 -2.66 -20.09
CA GLY A 47 -3.52 -2.85 -19.27
C GLY A 47 -3.20 -2.90 -17.77
N ARG A 48 -4.09 -2.37 -16.94
CA ARG A 48 -3.88 -2.32 -15.48
C ARG A 48 -5.19 -2.20 -14.69
N PRO A 49 -5.22 -2.61 -13.41
CA PRO A 49 -6.38 -2.35 -12.56
C PRO A 49 -6.74 -0.86 -12.53
N LEU A 50 -8.03 -0.56 -12.51
CA LEU A 50 -8.51 0.83 -12.45
C LEU A 50 -8.07 1.54 -11.16
N GLY A 51 -7.79 0.79 -10.10
CA GLY A 51 -7.33 1.34 -8.84
C GLY A 51 -7.02 0.28 -7.79
N SER A 52 -6.30 0.70 -6.76
CA SER A 52 -5.99 -0.10 -5.58
C SER A 52 -5.96 0.80 -4.34
N ALA A 53 -6.03 0.18 -3.16
CA ALA A 53 -5.79 0.83 -1.89
C ALA A 53 -4.87 -0.04 -1.04
N LEU A 54 -4.05 0.61 -0.23
CA LEU A 54 -3.12 -0.03 0.67
C LEU A 54 -3.13 0.65 2.03
N TYR A 55 -2.80 -0.11 3.08
CA TYR A 55 -2.34 0.47 4.32
C TYR A 55 -0.84 0.73 4.23
N PHE A 56 -0.45 1.86 4.78
CA PHE A 56 0.93 2.32 4.85
C PHE A 56 1.21 2.84 6.25
N MET A 57 2.32 2.41 6.83
CA MET A 57 2.76 2.84 8.16
C MET A 57 4.24 3.17 8.16
N VAL A 58 4.58 4.32 8.71
CA VAL A 58 5.95 4.73 9.04
C VAL A 58 6.14 4.72 10.54
N THR A 59 7.36 4.44 10.96
CA THR A 59 7.76 4.56 12.36
C THR A 59 9.10 5.31 12.41
N PRO A 60 9.50 5.84 13.58
CA PRO A 60 10.84 6.42 13.73
C PRO A 60 11.97 5.46 13.32
N GLY A 61 11.78 4.15 13.51
CA GLY A 61 12.75 3.11 13.10
C GLY A 61 12.64 2.69 11.63
N ALA A 62 11.56 3.03 10.94
CA ALA A 62 11.31 2.71 9.54
C ALA A 62 10.73 3.92 8.79
N PRO A 63 11.54 4.97 8.56
CA PRO A 63 11.10 6.18 7.87
C PRO A 63 10.98 5.96 6.35
N VAL A 64 10.40 6.93 5.66
CA VAL A 64 10.46 6.98 4.19
C VAL A 64 11.90 7.26 3.74
N ARG A 65 12.35 6.53 2.73
CA ARG A 65 13.62 6.78 2.02
C ARG A 65 13.27 7.09 0.57
N LEU A 66 13.55 8.32 0.15
CA LEU A 66 13.40 8.79 -1.24
C LEU A 66 14.68 8.55 -2.02
#